data_AF-A0A8S0WLM1-F1
#
_entry.id   AF-A0A8S0WLM1-F1
#
_cell.length_a   1.000
_cell.length_b   1.000
_cell.length_c   1.000
_cell.angle_alpha   90.00
_cell.angle_beta   90.00
_cell.angle_gamma   90.00
#
_symmetry.space_group_name_H-M   'P 1'
#
loop_
_entity.id
_entity.type
_entity.pdbx_description
1 polymer ?
#
loop_
_entity_poly.entity_id
_entity_poly.type
_entity_poly.pdbx_seq_one_letter_code
_entity_poly.pdbx_strand_id
1 'polypeptide(L)'
;MSQEKSYLKGQFGNAVSVIVKGIDHDVEKGEDLLMLGFGTIMLSSTFAPVAPPIVLLPLVALTFAVSAGLARRNYYNMQRKLAESMALLDRHEKALLYPIAAVFADHPINSLAESYNPFKNLKRTIKSALGGFLINPLWMPIFYMMGIQINEEKNLGILNRAIIGVEQKLFPKRVDTE
;
A
#
# COMPACT_ATOMS: atom_id res chain seq x y z
N MET A 1 -22.28 -2.22 -10.41
CA MET A 1 -22.03 -3.48 -9.67
C MET A 1 -21.62 -3.13 -8.24
N SER A 2 -22.47 -3.42 -7.26
CA SER A 2 -22.33 -2.97 -5.87
C SER A 2 -22.51 -4.18 -4.95
N GLN A 3 -21.42 -4.80 -4.48
CA GLN A 3 -21.50 -5.78 -3.38
C GLN A 3 -20.16 -6.12 -2.69
N GLU A 4 -19.29 -5.13 -2.45
CA GLU A 4 -18.16 -5.29 -1.51
C GLU A 4 -18.03 -4.07 -0.61
N LYS A 5 -18.92 -3.97 0.38
CA LYS A 5 -18.84 -2.93 1.41
C LYS A 5 -18.12 -3.42 2.67
N SER A 6 -18.24 -4.71 3.00
CA SER A 6 -17.67 -5.33 4.20
C SER A 6 -16.92 -6.62 3.85
N TYR A 7 -15.93 -7.00 4.67
CA TYR A 7 -15.27 -8.32 4.60
C TYR A 7 -16.22 -9.47 4.96
N LEU A 8 -17.29 -9.19 5.70
CA LEU A 8 -18.28 -10.18 6.10
C LEU A 8 -19.34 -10.36 4.99
N LYS A 9 -19.20 -11.40 4.16
CA LYS A 9 -20.21 -11.84 3.19
C LYS A 9 -20.92 -13.10 3.68
N GLY A 10 -21.92 -12.95 4.54
CA GLY A 10 -22.93 -14.00 4.84
C GLY A 10 -22.43 -15.38 5.29
N GLN A 11 -21.17 -15.52 5.73
CA GLN A 11 -20.60 -16.81 6.13
C GLN A 11 -20.73 -17.03 7.64
N PHE A 12 -21.31 -18.18 8.00
CA PHE A 12 -21.28 -18.74 9.35
C PHE A 12 -19.90 -19.39 9.58
N GLY A 13 -18.98 -18.63 10.18
CA GLY A 13 -17.62 -19.04 10.51
C GLY A 13 -16.96 -18.03 11.47
N ASN A 14 -15.71 -18.27 11.90
CA ASN A 14 -14.97 -17.34 12.77
C ASN A 14 -14.78 -15.99 12.04
N ALA A 15 -15.62 -15.01 12.37
CA ALA A 15 -15.71 -13.72 11.69
C ALA A 15 -14.36 -12.98 11.67
N VAL A 16 -13.58 -13.11 12.75
CA VAL A 16 -12.23 -12.55 12.84
C VAL A 16 -11.31 -13.14 11.77
N SER A 17 -11.31 -14.47 11.60
CA SER A 17 -10.47 -15.11 10.57
C SER A 17 -10.85 -14.70 9.15
N VAL A 18 -12.14 -14.53 8.87
CA VAL A 18 -12.61 -14.05 7.56
C VAL A 18 -12.13 -12.62 7.28
N ILE A 19 -12.22 -11.74 8.28
CA ILE A 19 -11.74 -10.36 8.16
C ILE A 19 -10.23 -10.32 7.95
N VAL A 20 -9.47 -11.10 8.73
CA VAL A 20 -8.01 -11.17 8.63
C VAL A 20 -7.56 -11.65 7.25
N LYS A 21 -8.16 -12.73 6.72
CA LYS A 21 -7.87 -13.18 5.35
C LYS A 21 -8.27 -12.16 4.29
N GLY A 22 -9.40 -11.47 4.50
CA GLY A 22 -9.87 -10.45 3.57
C GLY A 22 -8.94 -9.25 3.50
N ILE A 23 -8.44 -8.76 4.64
CA ILE A 23 -7.50 -7.65 4.67
C ILE A 23 -6.11 -8.06 4.17
N ASP A 24 -5.65 -9.28 4.49
CA ASP A 24 -4.39 -9.83 3.98
C ASP A 24 -4.37 -9.85 2.44
N HIS A 25 -5.43 -10.38 1.83
CA HIS A 25 -5.57 -10.38 0.38
C HIS A 25 -5.66 -8.97 -0.24
N ASP A 26 -6.29 -8.02 0.45
CA ASP A 26 -6.29 -6.62 -0.02
C ASP A 26 -4.90 -5.97 0.17
N VAL A 27 -4.10 -6.36 1.17
CA VAL A 27 -2.70 -5.92 1.32
C VAL A 27 -1.84 -6.45 0.19
N GLU A 28 -1.94 -7.74 -0.14
CA GLU A 28 -1.24 -8.37 -1.27
C GLU A 28 -1.52 -7.62 -2.58
N LYS A 29 -2.80 -7.31 -2.87
CA LYS A 29 -3.15 -6.46 -4.03
C LYS A 29 -2.49 -5.09 -4.00
N GLY A 30 -2.38 -4.49 -2.82
CA GLY A 30 -1.69 -3.22 -2.63
C GLY A 30 -0.20 -3.33 -2.96
N GLU A 31 0.46 -4.38 -2.50
CA GLU A 31 1.87 -4.67 -2.76
C GLU A 31 2.10 -4.94 -4.26
N ASP A 32 1.24 -5.74 -4.90
CA ASP A 32 1.28 -6.00 -6.35
C ASP A 32 1.18 -4.72 -7.17
N LEU A 33 0.25 -3.82 -6.80
CA LEU A 33 0.08 -2.53 -7.48
C LEU A 33 1.37 -1.70 -7.43
N LEU A 34 2.06 -1.68 -6.28
CA LEU A 34 3.33 -0.97 -6.15
C LEU A 34 4.45 -1.69 -6.91
N MET A 35 4.47 -3.02 -6.91
CA MET A 35 5.44 -3.83 -7.63
C MET A 35 5.40 -3.56 -9.14
N LEU A 36 4.23 -3.26 -9.72
CA LEU A 36 4.12 -2.83 -11.13
C LEU A 36 4.95 -1.56 -11.42
N GLY A 37 4.96 -0.58 -10.51
CA GLY A 37 5.75 0.64 -10.66
C GLY A 37 7.26 0.34 -10.63
N PHE A 38 7.70 -0.53 -9.72
CA PHE A 38 9.09 -0.97 -9.64
C PHE A 38 9.51 -1.85 -10.83
N GLY A 39 8.62 -2.72 -11.32
CA GLY A 39 8.86 -3.51 -12.53
C GLY A 39 9.03 -2.62 -13.76
N THR A 40 8.26 -1.53 -13.85
CA THR A 40 8.32 -0.61 -15.00
C THR A 40 9.66 0.13 -15.10
N ILE A 41 10.24 0.56 -13.97
CA ILE A 41 11.56 1.18 -13.98
C ILE A 41 12.66 0.18 -14.37
N MET A 42 12.57 -1.07 -13.91
CA MET A 42 13.52 -2.12 -14.29
C MET A 42 13.43 -2.45 -15.79
N LEU A 43 12.22 -2.44 -16.36
CA LEU A 43 12.01 -2.65 -17.79
C LEU A 43 12.40 -1.44 -18.64
N SER A 44 12.50 -0.23 -18.07
CA SER A 44 12.81 0.97 -18.83
C SER A 44 14.17 0.87 -19.55
N SER A 45 15.18 0.22 -18.96
CA SER A 45 16.46 0.00 -19.66
C SER A 45 16.32 -0.88 -20.91
N THR A 46 15.38 -1.83 -20.90
CA THR A 46 15.10 -2.72 -22.04
C THR A 46 14.46 -1.97 -23.21
N PHE A 47 13.67 -0.93 -22.91
CA PHE A 47 12.99 -0.11 -23.93
C PHE A 47 13.81 1.11 -24.39
N ALA A 48 14.96 1.39 -23.77
CA ALA A 48 15.84 2.49 -24.15
C ALA A 48 16.28 2.48 -25.63
N PRO A 49 16.48 1.33 -26.31
CA PRO A 49 16.79 1.30 -27.74
C PRO A 49 15.60 1.63 -28.64
N VAL A 50 14.37 1.54 -28.13
CA VAL A 50 13.13 1.61 -28.92
C VAL A 50 12.41 2.95 -28.73
N ALA A 51 12.58 3.62 -27.58
CA ALA A 51 11.94 4.90 -27.29
C ALA A 51 12.93 5.89 -26.65
N PRO A 52 12.88 7.18 -27.03
CA PRO A 52 13.76 8.18 -26.46
C PRO A 52 13.41 8.45 -24.98
N PRO A 53 14.37 8.89 -24.15
CA PRO A 53 14.16 9.17 -22.72
C PRO A 53 13.03 10.17 -22.43
N ILE A 54 12.78 11.12 -23.34
CA ILE A 54 11.71 12.12 -23.20
C ILE A 54 10.30 11.50 -23.25
N VAL A 55 10.16 10.30 -23.82
CA VAL A 55 8.90 9.53 -23.82
C VAL A 55 8.92 8.52 -22.68
N LEU A 56 10.03 7.80 -22.53
CA LEU A 56 10.12 6.68 -21.61
C LEU A 56 10.09 7.12 -20.13
N LEU A 57 10.84 8.16 -19.77
CA LEU A 57 10.97 8.59 -18.37
C LEU A 57 9.67 9.20 -17.81
N PRO A 58 8.92 10.03 -18.57
CA PRO A 58 7.59 10.45 -18.14
C PRO A 58 6.59 9.31 -18.00
N LEU A 59 6.64 8.30 -18.87
CA LEU A 59 5.79 7.11 -18.75
C LEU A 59 6.09 6.33 -17.47
N VAL A 60 7.37 6.14 -17.14
CA VAL A 60 7.78 5.52 -15.87
C VAL A 60 7.24 6.32 -14.68
N ALA A 61 7.41 7.65 -14.68
CA ALA A 61 6.91 8.51 -13.61
C ALA A 61 5.36 8.45 -13.50
N LEU A 62 4.66 8.40 -14.64
CA LEU A 62 3.21 8.24 -14.68
C LEU A 62 2.78 6.89 -14.10
N THR A 63 3.47 5.81 -14.43
CA THR A 63 3.18 4.49 -13.86
C THR A 63 3.35 4.50 -12.35
N PHE A 64 4.42 5.09 -11.81
CA PHE A 64 4.60 5.28 -10.36
C PHE A 64 3.47 6.11 -9.74
N ALA A 65 2.92 7.10 -10.46
CA ALA A 65 1.82 7.91 -9.96
C ALA A 65 0.51 7.13 -9.91
N VAL A 66 0.21 6.39 -10.97
CA VAL A 66 -0.99 5.56 -11.04
C VAL A 66 -0.92 4.43 -10.00
N SER A 67 0.19 3.71 -9.91
CA SER A 67 0.38 2.63 -8.93
C SER A 67 0.22 3.13 -7.49
N ALA A 68 0.93 4.20 -7.11
CA ALA A 68 0.85 4.77 -5.77
C ALA A 68 -0.55 5.31 -5.47
N GLY A 69 -1.21 5.93 -6.45
CA GLY A 69 -2.59 6.40 -6.31
C GLY A 69 -3.58 5.26 -6.08
N LEU A 70 -3.44 4.16 -6.83
CA LEU A 70 -4.28 2.97 -6.68
C LEU A 70 -4.01 2.25 -5.36
N ALA A 71 -2.75 2.05 -4.97
CA ALA A 71 -2.37 1.45 -3.70
C ALA A 71 -2.90 2.26 -2.50
N ARG A 72 -2.83 3.59 -2.59
CA ARG A 72 -3.42 4.46 -1.56
C ARG A 72 -4.94 4.36 -1.49
N ARG A 73 -5.61 4.33 -2.65
CA ARG A 73 -7.06 4.12 -2.70
C ARG A 73 -7.43 2.77 -2.09
N ASN A 74 -6.64 1.74 -2.39
CA ASN A 74 -6.79 0.42 -1.79
C ASN A 74 -6.63 0.47 -0.27
N TYR A 75 -5.63 1.20 0.25
CA TYR A 75 -5.43 1.40 1.68
C TYR A 75 -6.64 2.04 2.38
N TYR A 76 -7.21 3.10 1.82
CA TYR A 76 -8.44 3.70 2.37
C TYR A 76 -9.64 2.75 2.28
N ASN A 77 -9.73 1.95 1.22
CA ASN A 77 -10.77 0.93 1.12
C ASN A 77 -10.62 -0.14 2.20
N MET A 78 -9.39 -0.60 2.50
CA MET A 78 -9.12 -1.54 3.59
C MET A 78 -9.53 -0.96 4.95
N GLN A 79 -9.15 0.29 5.23
CA GLN A 79 -9.55 0.99 6.45
C GLN A 79 -11.07 1.03 6.60
N ARG A 80 -11.78 1.42 5.52
CA ARG A 80 -13.24 1.51 5.53
C ARG A 80 -13.88 0.13 5.72
N LYS A 81 -13.48 -0.87 4.92
CA LYS A 81 -14.02 -2.24 5.01
C LYS A 81 -13.79 -2.81 6.41
N LEU A 82 -12.61 -2.60 7.01
CA LEU A 82 -12.30 -3.06 8.35
C LEU A 82 -13.18 -2.37 9.40
N ALA A 83 -13.35 -1.04 9.34
CA ALA A 83 -14.20 -0.31 10.26
C ALA A 83 -15.68 -0.78 10.17
N GLU A 84 -16.19 -0.97 8.96
CA GLU A 84 -17.55 -1.49 8.72
C GLU A 84 -17.70 -2.93 9.23
N SER A 85 -16.72 -3.80 9.01
CA SER A 85 -16.74 -5.17 9.52
C SER A 85 -16.63 -5.23 11.04
N MET A 86 -15.77 -4.41 11.65
CA MET A 86 -15.62 -4.34 13.10
C MET A 86 -16.88 -3.83 13.80
N ALA A 87 -17.68 -2.97 13.17
CA ALA A 87 -18.93 -2.49 13.77
C ALA A 87 -19.90 -3.63 14.12
N LEU A 88 -19.87 -4.72 13.35
CA LEU A 88 -20.75 -5.89 13.47
C LEU A 88 -20.26 -6.96 14.46
N LEU A 89 -19.06 -6.79 15.03
CA LEU A 89 -18.42 -7.80 15.89
C LEU A 89 -18.69 -7.58 17.38
N ASP A 90 -18.54 -8.66 18.15
CA ASP A 90 -18.57 -8.62 19.61
C ASP A 90 -17.29 -8.00 20.19
N ARG A 91 -17.35 -7.62 21.48
CA ARG A 91 -16.23 -6.94 22.16
C ARG A 91 -14.93 -7.74 22.14
N HIS A 92 -15.02 -9.06 22.25
CA HIS A 92 -13.85 -9.95 22.23
C HIS A 92 -13.20 -9.98 20.84
N GLU A 93 -14.00 -10.15 19.79
CA GLU A 93 -13.55 -10.17 18.40
C GLU A 93 -12.94 -8.82 17.98
N LYS A 94 -13.55 -7.71 18.42
CA LYS A 94 -12.99 -6.35 18.26
C LYS A 94 -11.61 -6.23 18.89
N ALA A 95 -11.41 -6.81 20.07
CA ALA A 95 -10.11 -6.76 20.76
C ALA A 95 -9.02 -7.54 19.99
N LEU A 96 -9.39 -8.63 19.29
CA LEU A 96 -8.46 -9.39 18.45
C LEU A 96 -8.03 -8.61 17.21
N LEU A 97 -8.92 -7.82 16.60
CA LEU A 97 -8.64 -7.00 15.42
C LEU A 97 -8.06 -5.62 15.75
N TYR A 98 -8.12 -5.18 17.01
CA TYR A 98 -7.64 -3.87 17.44
C TYR A 98 -6.20 -3.55 16.98
N PRO A 99 -5.22 -4.48 17.02
CA PRO A 99 -3.87 -4.21 16.55
C PRO A 99 -3.81 -3.79 15.07
N ILE A 100 -4.67 -4.35 14.21
CA ILE A 100 -4.77 -3.98 12.80
C ILE A 100 -5.44 -2.61 12.64
N ALA A 101 -6.52 -2.38 13.39
CA ALA A 101 -7.23 -1.10 13.37
C ALA A 101 -6.36 0.07 13.87
N ALA A 102 -5.52 -0.18 14.87
CA ALA A 102 -4.60 0.80 15.45
C ALA A 102 -3.60 1.32 14.41
N VAL A 103 -3.12 0.47 13.47
CA VAL A 103 -2.21 0.90 12.40
C VAL A 103 -2.79 2.07 11.60
N PHE A 104 -4.08 2.04 11.29
CA PHE A 104 -4.74 3.10 10.53
C PHE A 104 -4.87 4.42 11.32
N ALA A 105 -4.88 4.35 12.65
CA ALA A 105 -4.92 5.53 13.53
C ALA A 105 -3.52 6.09 13.80
N ASP A 106 -2.54 5.22 14.01
CA ASP A 106 -1.16 5.56 14.36
C ASP A 106 -0.36 6.01 13.12
N HIS A 107 -0.72 5.52 11.93
CA HIS A 107 -0.07 5.83 10.66
C HIS A 107 -1.07 6.36 9.62
N PRO A 108 -1.67 7.54 9.85
CA PRO A 108 -2.60 8.12 8.90
C PRO A 108 -1.89 8.47 7.59
N ILE A 109 -2.46 8.04 6.47
CA ILE A 109 -1.93 8.39 5.16
C ILE A 109 -2.38 9.81 4.80
N ASN A 110 -1.42 10.68 4.49
CA ASN A 110 -1.68 12.02 3.96
C ASN A 110 -2.51 11.97 2.67
N SER A 111 -3.31 13.00 2.43
CA SER A 111 -4.10 13.10 1.20
C SER A 111 -3.24 13.05 -0.06
N LEU A 112 -3.83 12.65 -1.21
CA LEU A 112 -3.13 12.72 -2.50
C LEU A 112 -2.68 14.16 -2.81
N ALA A 113 -3.53 15.15 -2.58
CA ALA A 113 -3.18 16.55 -2.79
C ALA A 113 -1.94 16.96 -1.97
N GLU A 114 -1.83 16.47 -0.75
CA GLU A 114 -0.69 16.74 0.11
C GLU A 114 0.56 15.98 -0.32
N SER A 115 0.44 14.68 -0.61
CA SER A 115 1.60 13.88 -1.05
C SER A 115 2.12 14.29 -2.41
N TYR A 116 1.31 14.79 -3.33
CA TYR A 116 1.80 15.22 -4.64
C TYR A 116 2.35 16.65 -4.61
N ASN A 117 2.04 17.45 -3.59
CA ASN A 117 2.47 18.84 -3.51
C ASN A 117 3.99 18.95 -3.19
N PRO A 118 4.81 19.46 -4.13
CA PRO A 118 6.26 19.56 -3.94
C PRO A 118 6.66 20.60 -2.89
N PHE A 119 5.83 21.63 -2.68
CA PHE A 119 6.07 22.68 -1.67
C PHE A 119 5.83 22.14 -0.26
N LYS A 120 4.83 21.26 -0.09
CA LYS A 120 4.59 20.58 1.19
C LYS A 120 5.61 19.48 1.48
N ASN A 121 6.23 18.90 0.45
CA ASN A 121 7.20 17.80 0.59
C ASN A 121 8.62 18.23 0.23
N LEU A 122 9.07 19.38 0.75
CA LEU A 122 10.31 20.02 0.36
C LEU A 122 11.54 19.10 0.51
N LYS A 123 11.61 18.30 1.59
CA LYS A 123 12.70 17.31 1.79
C LYS A 123 12.76 16.28 0.66
N ARG A 124 11.61 15.79 0.19
CA ARG A 124 11.56 14.86 -0.95
C ARG A 124 11.89 15.59 -2.24
N THR A 125 11.30 16.75 -2.47
CA THR A 125 11.56 17.59 -3.65
C THR A 125 13.05 17.88 -3.82
N ILE A 126 13.75 18.27 -2.75
CA ILE A 126 15.20 18.52 -2.78
C ILE A 126 15.96 17.23 -3.10
N LYS A 127 15.63 16.09 -2.46
CA LYS A 127 16.28 14.80 -2.77
C LYS A 127 16.08 14.38 -4.22
N SER A 128 14.86 14.55 -4.75
CA SER A 128 14.52 14.23 -6.13
C SER A 128 15.19 15.18 -7.11
N ALA A 129 15.30 16.47 -6.78
CA ALA A 129 16.01 17.45 -7.59
C ALA A 129 17.52 17.18 -7.62
N LEU A 130 18.13 16.87 -6.48
CA LEU A 130 19.53 16.48 -6.39
C LEU A 130 19.81 15.20 -7.19
N GLY A 131 18.99 14.16 -7.00
CA GLY A 131 19.12 12.92 -7.78
C GLY A 131 18.94 13.15 -9.28
N GLY A 132 17.94 13.95 -9.66
CA GLY A 132 17.70 14.33 -11.05
C GLY A 132 18.88 15.10 -11.65
N PHE A 133 19.40 16.09 -10.94
CA PHE A 133 20.56 16.86 -11.40
C PHE A 133 21.81 16.01 -11.61
N LEU A 134 22.05 15.03 -10.74
CA LEU A 134 23.22 14.13 -10.84
C LEU A 134 23.17 13.16 -12.03
N ILE A 135 21.99 12.88 -12.58
CA ILE A 135 21.81 11.93 -13.70
C ILE A 135 21.36 12.67 -14.97
N ASN A 136 20.15 13.24 -14.92
CA ASN A 136 19.50 14.06 -15.94
C ASN A 136 18.20 14.62 -15.34
N PRO A 137 17.85 15.91 -15.54
CA PRO A 137 16.61 16.52 -15.03
C PRO A 137 15.32 15.71 -15.26
N LEU A 138 15.24 14.91 -16.33
CA LEU A 138 14.10 14.03 -16.61
C LEU A 138 13.88 12.92 -15.55
N TRP A 139 14.87 12.64 -14.69
CA TRP A 139 14.75 11.70 -13.57
C TRP A 139 14.10 12.30 -12.32
N MET A 140 14.04 13.62 -12.21
CA MET A 140 13.44 14.27 -11.04
C MET A 140 11.99 13.81 -10.79
N PRO A 141 11.09 13.77 -11.80
CA PRO A 141 9.74 13.24 -11.62
C PRO A 141 9.73 11.79 -11.16
N ILE A 142 10.61 10.94 -11.72
CA ILE A 142 10.72 9.53 -11.34
C ILE A 142 11.10 9.41 -9.87
N PHE A 143 12.15 10.10 -9.42
CA PHE A 143 12.57 10.03 -8.02
C PHE A 143 11.54 10.60 -7.05
N TYR A 144 10.83 11.64 -7.46
CA TYR A 144 9.75 12.18 -6.64
C TYR A 144 8.62 11.17 -6.47
N MET A 145 8.21 10.55 -7.58
CA MET A 145 7.13 9.57 -7.61
C MET A 145 7.49 8.25 -6.92
N MET A 146 8.71 7.75 -7.14
CA MET A 146 9.25 6.61 -6.42
C MET A 146 9.27 6.86 -4.90
N GLY A 147 9.59 8.07 -4.47
CA GLY A 147 9.53 8.45 -3.06
C GLY A 147 8.10 8.44 -2.48
N ILE A 148 7.06 8.68 -3.28
CA ILE A 148 5.66 8.44 -2.88
C ILE A 148 5.41 6.94 -2.78
N GLN A 149 5.83 6.17 -3.79
CA GLN A 149 5.60 4.72 -3.85
C GLN A 149 6.22 3.99 -2.65
N ILE A 150 7.47 4.31 -2.29
CA ILE A 150 8.16 3.76 -1.11
C ILE A 150 7.40 4.08 0.20
N ASN A 151 6.73 5.22 0.27
CA ASN A 151 5.93 5.57 1.44
C ASN A 151 4.67 4.71 1.55
N GLU A 152 4.00 4.43 0.43
CA GLU A 152 2.86 3.51 0.41
C GLU A 152 3.29 2.09 0.78
N GLU A 153 4.43 1.63 0.26
CA GLU A 153 5.00 0.33 0.59
C GLU A 153 5.27 0.18 2.09
N LYS A 154 5.83 1.21 2.74
CA LYS A 154 6.05 1.21 4.19
C LYS A 154 4.74 1.07 4.97
N ASN A 155 3.70 1.77 4.55
CA ASN A 155 2.39 1.71 5.22
C ASN A 155 1.76 0.31 5.09
N LEU A 156 1.86 -0.30 3.90
CA LEU A 156 1.43 -1.68 3.68
C LEU A 156 2.27 -2.67 4.50
N GLY A 157 3.59 -2.50 4.56
CA GLY A 157 4.47 -3.35 5.35
C GLY A 157 4.19 -3.28 6.87
N ILE A 158 3.83 -2.12 7.41
CA ILE A 158 3.40 -1.99 8.82
C ILE A 158 2.07 -2.72 9.03
N LEU A 159 1.11 -2.54 8.11
CA LEU A 159 -0.19 -3.21 8.17
C LEU A 159 -0.04 -4.74 8.09
N ASN A 160 0.78 -5.24 7.17
CA ASN A 160 1.09 -6.66 6.99
C ASN A 160 1.66 -7.27 8.28
N ARG A 161 2.60 -6.59 8.95
CA ARG A 161 3.14 -7.05 10.25
C ARG A 161 2.06 -7.16 11.33
N ALA A 162 1.11 -6.23 11.36
CA ALA A 162 -0.01 -6.29 12.31
C ALA A 162 -0.94 -7.47 12.00
N ILE A 163 -1.22 -7.74 10.71
CA ILE A 163 -2.01 -8.87 10.24
C ILE A 163 -1.36 -10.18 10.67
N ILE A 164 -0.08 -10.39 10.34
CA ILE A 164 0.70 -11.58 10.74
C ILE A 164 0.65 -11.77 12.27
N GLY A 165 0.78 -10.70 13.04
CA GLY A 165 0.70 -10.74 14.50
C GLY A 165 -0.68 -11.18 15.04
N VAL A 166 -1.77 -10.86 14.33
CA VAL A 166 -3.11 -11.34 14.68
C VAL A 166 -3.31 -12.78 14.21
N GLU A 167 -2.83 -13.15 13.02
CA GLU A 167 -2.90 -14.52 12.51
C GLU A 167 -2.21 -15.51 13.43
N GLN A 168 -1.02 -15.18 13.93
CA GLN A 168 -0.28 -16.02 14.89
C GLN A 168 -1.05 -16.27 16.19
N LYS A 169 -1.90 -15.32 16.62
CA LYS A 169 -2.75 -15.47 17.81
C LYS A 169 -3.97 -16.33 17.54
N LEU A 170 -4.51 -16.29 16.32
CA LEU A 170 -5.68 -17.09 15.91
C LEU A 170 -5.29 -18.55 15.61
N PHE A 171 -4.11 -18.74 15.03
CA PHE A 171 -3.55 -20.04 14.67
C PHE A 171 -2.15 -20.18 15.27
N PRO A 172 -2.03 -20.36 16.60
CA PRO A 172 -0.73 -20.64 17.19
C PRO A 172 -0.19 -21.92 16.55
N LYS A 173 0.98 -21.83 15.91
CA LYS A 173 1.68 -23.03 15.44
C LYS A 173 1.83 -23.95 16.65
N ARG A 174 1.29 -25.18 16.56
CA ARG A 174 1.69 -26.24 17.48
C ARG A 174 3.20 -26.35 17.38
N VAL A 175 3.88 -26.06 18.48
CA VAL A 175 5.26 -26.50 18.65
C VAL A 175 5.13 -27.99 18.85
N ASP A 176 5.30 -28.74 17.76
CA ASP A 176 5.48 -30.17 17.84
C ASP A 176 6.82 -30.39 18.56
N THR A 177 6.75 -30.58 19.87
CA THR A 177 7.84 -31.14 20.67
C THR A 177 8.03 -32.58 20.21
N GLU A 178 8.98 -32.78 19.31
CA GLU A 178 9.72 -34.05 19.17
C GLU A 178 10.90 -34.06 20.14
#